data_AF-A0A533RWG0-F1
#
_entry.id   AF-A0A533RWG0-F1
#
_cell.length_a   1.000
_cell.length_b   1.000
_cell.length_c   1.000
_cell.angle_alpha   90.00
_cell.angle_beta   90.00
_cell.angle_gamma   90.00
#
_symmetry.space_group_name_H-M   'P 1'
#
loop_
_entity.id
_entity.type
_entity.pdbx_description
1 polymer ?
#
loop_
_entity_poly.entity_id
_entity_poly.type
_entity_poly.pdbx_seq_one_letter_code
_entity_poly.pdbx_strand_id
1 'polypeptide(L)'
;MTGPPVLVVEGKGIAEVWEKAVERTWKEGGSAYTEYDQWSKDATMLMVVTDPLSEPRIHRGGLCGSLSDLAKYVHEVVDGTEDYLVHEGKRPYEYHERLFGYTLPDGNKVDQVDYIVSKLSGSKL
;
A
#
# COMPACT_ATOMS: atom_id res chain seq x y z
N MET A 1 -6.84 0.60 -29.14
CA MET A 1 -6.92 -0.04 -27.81
C MET A 1 -7.61 0.93 -26.88
N THR A 2 -8.74 0.53 -26.30
CA THR A 2 -9.34 1.24 -25.16
C THR A 2 -8.51 0.89 -23.93
N GLY A 3 -8.01 1.90 -23.21
CA GLY A 3 -7.25 1.70 -21.97
C GLY A 3 -8.10 1.02 -20.87
N PRO A 4 -7.49 0.64 -19.74
CA PRO A 4 -8.22 0.04 -18.63
C PRO A 4 -9.33 1.00 -18.15
N PRO A 5 -10.50 0.47 -17.78
CA PRO A 5 -11.61 1.29 -17.29
C PRO A 5 -11.23 1.99 -15.99
N VAL A 6 -11.88 3.12 -15.73
CA VAL A 6 -11.80 3.81 -14.43
C VAL A 6 -13.00 3.36 -13.59
N LEU A 7 -12.73 2.74 -12.46
CA LEU A 7 -13.72 2.19 -11.54
C LEU A 7 -13.64 2.90 -10.19
N VAL A 8 -14.78 2.96 -9.49
CA VAL A 8 -14.88 3.56 -8.15
C VAL A 8 -15.57 2.57 -7.22
N VAL A 9 -15.00 2.29 -6.06
CA VAL A 9 -15.66 1.49 -5.02
C VAL A 9 -15.69 2.28 -3.72
N GLU A 10 -16.77 2.12 -2.98
CA GLU A 10 -16.98 2.78 -1.70
C GLU A 10 -17.51 1.79 -0.67
N GLY A 11 -17.12 1.97 0.59
CA GLY A 11 -17.54 1.12 1.70
C GLY A 11 -17.11 1.69 3.04
N LYS A 12 -17.47 0.97 4.10
CA LYS A 12 -17.18 1.38 5.46
C LYS A 12 -15.73 1.06 5.82
N GLY A 13 -15.36 -0.21 5.77
CA GLY A 13 -14.04 -0.71 6.20
C GLY A 13 -13.12 -1.06 5.03
N ILE A 14 -11.83 -1.20 5.33
CA ILE A 14 -10.80 -1.53 4.34
C ILE A 14 -11.08 -2.89 3.69
N ALA A 15 -11.45 -3.90 4.47
CA ALA A 15 -11.70 -5.25 3.95
C ALA A 15 -12.86 -5.30 2.94
N GLU A 16 -13.96 -4.60 3.24
CA GLU A 16 -15.14 -4.49 2.36
C GLU A 16 -14.77 -3.82 1.04
N VAL A 17 -14.05 -2.70 1.10
CA VAL A 17 -13.67 -1.93 -0.10
C VAL A 17 -12.67 -2.71 -0.96
N TRP A 18 -11.74 -3.44 -0.34
CA TRP A 18 -10.82 -4.34 -1.05
C TRP A 18 -11.58 -5.43 -1.80
N GLU A 19 -12.54 -6.10 -1.13
CA GLU A 19 -13.31 -7.18 -1.76
C GLU A 19 -14.13 -6.67 -2.95
N LYS A 20 -14.82 -5.53 -2.78
CA LYS A 20 -15.54 -4.85 -3.87
C LYS A 20 -14.61 -4.51 -5.04
N ALA A 21 -13.39 -4.04 -4.77
CA ALA A 21 -12.45 -3.70 -5.84
C ALA A 21 -11.99 -4.92 -6.64
N VAL A 22 -11.69 -6.03 -5.96
CA VAL A 22 -11.30 -7.29 -6.62
C VAL A 22 -12.45 -7.81 -7.48
N GLU A 23 -13.66 -7.87 -6.92
CA GLU A 23 -14.85 -8.34 -7.64
C GLU A 23 -15.14 -7.47 -8.86
N ARG A 24 -15.09 -6.14 -8.69
CA ARG A 24 -15.39 -5.19 -9.77
C ARG A 24 -14.34 -5.22 -10.86
N THR A 25 -13.06 -5.31 -10.51
CA THR A 25 -11.96 -5.47 -11.48
C THR A 25 -12.10 -6.77 -12.27
N TRP A 26 -12.49 -7.87 -11.62
CA TRP A 26 -12.71 -9.14 -12.31
C TRP A 26 -13.84 -9.05 -13.35
N LYS A 27 -14.97 -8.42 -12.98
CA LYS A 27 -16.16 -8.31 -13.83
C LYS A 27 -16.03 -7.27 -14.94
N GLU A 28 -15.52 -6.09 -14.61
CA GLU A 28 -15.54 -4.90 -15.48
C GLU A 28 -14.16 -4.56 -16.05
N GLY A 29 -13.08 -5.11 -15.51
CA GLY A 29 -11.70 -4.80 -15.90
C GLY A 29 -11.36 -5.21 -17.34
N GLY A 30 -10.48 -4.42 -17.94
CA GLY A 30 -9.91 -4.71 -19.24
C GLY A 30 -8.96 -5.91 -19.15
N SER A 31 -8.93 -6.74 -20.18
CA SER A 31 -7.97 -7.84 -20.24
C SER A 31 -6.63 -7.33 -20.79
N ALA A 32 -5.54 -7.58 -20.07
CA ALA A 32 -4.18 -7.26 -20.50
C ALA A 32 -3.32 -8.53 -20.48
N TYR A 33 -2.39 -8.63 -21.43
CA TYR A 33 -1.41 -9.72 -21.42
C TYR A 33 -0.14 -9.21 -20.72
N THR A 34 0.30 -9.95 -19.71
CA THR A 34 1.39 -9.56 -18.81
C THR A 34 2.74 -10.12 -19.29
N GLU A 35 3.82 -9.59 -18.72
CA GLU A 35 5.19 -10.07 -18.90
C GLU A 35 5.45 -11.47 -18.33
N TYR A 36 4.51 -12.02 -17.56
CA TYR A 36 4.57 -13.36 -16.97
C TYR A 36 3.92 -14.44 -17.84
N ASP A 37 3.64 -14.13 -19.11
CA ASP A 37 2.92 -15.00 -20.04
C ASP A 37 1.52 -15.41 -19.54
N GLN A 38 0.83 -14.49 -18.87
CA GLN A 38 -0.50 -14.70 -18.30
C GLN A 38 -1.44 -13.53 -18.60
N TRP A 39 -2.73 -13.82 -18.71
CA TRP A 39 -3.78 -12.80 -18.82
C TRP A 39 -4.16 -12.25 -17.45
N SER A 40 -4.24 -10.93 -17.33
CA SER A 40 -4.73 -10.23 -16.15
C SER A 40 -6.02 -9.46 -16.44
N LYS A 41 -6.65 -8.99 -15.35
CA LYS A 41 -7.75 -8.03 -15.36
C LYS A 41 -7.27 -6.73 -14.73
N ASP A 42 -7.34 -5.65 -15.50
CA ASP A 42 -6.76 -4.37 -15.13
C ASP A 42 -7.82 -3.27 -15.12
N ALA A 43 -7.74 -2.39 -14.12
CA ALA A 43 -8.56 -1.20 -13.98
C ALA A 43 -7.79 -0.09 -13.25
N THR A 44 -8.10 1.17 -13.56
CA THR A 44 -7.76 2.28 -12.67
C THR A 44 -8.82 2.35 -11.58
N MET A 45 -8.44 2.21 -10.31
CA MET A 45 -9.38 2.11 -9.19
C MET A 45 -9.30 3.30 -8.25
N LEU A 46 -10.44 3.93 -7.96
CA LEU A 46 -10.60 4.84 -6.83
C LEU A 46 -11.32 4.09 -5.70
N MET A 47 -10.69 4.00 -4.54
CA MET A 47 -11.23 3.37 -3.34
C MET A 47 -11.59 4.43 -2.30
N VAL A 48 -12.85 4.46 -1.85
CA VAL A 48 -13.33 5.35 -0.80
C VAL A 48 -13.69 4.51 0.44
N VAL A 49 -12.93 4.70 1.52
CA VAL A 49 -13.14 4.02 2.79
C VAL A 49 -13.57 5.06 3.83
N THR A 50 -14.81 4.95 4.31
CA THR A 50 -15.39 5.98 5.18
C THR A 50 -15.04 5.82 6.67
N ASP A 51 -14.68 4.61 7.09
CA ASP A 51 -14.25 4.28 8.45
C ASP A 51 -13.09 3.24 8.40
N PRO A 52 -11.86 3.69 8.08
CA PRO A 52 -10.74 2.79 7.79
C PRO A 52 -10.28 1.94 8.98
N LEU A 53 -10.67 2.31 10.20
CA LEU A 53 -10.33 1.56 11.41
C LEU A 53 -11.43 0.58 11.84
N SER A 54 -12.56 0.52 11.13
CA SER A 54 -13.64 -0.42 11.43
C SER A 54 -13.25 -1.88 11.18
N GLU A 55 -13.77 -2.78 12.02
CA GLU A 55 -13.60 -4.21 11.86
C GLU A 55 -14.65 -4.82 10.90
N PRO A 56 -14.30 -5.86 10.12
CA PRO A 56 -12.96 -6.46 10.02
C PRO A 56 -12.00 -5.58 9.21
N ARG A 57 -10.82 -5.28 9.76
CA ARG A 57 -9.80 -4.49 9.03
C ARG A 57 -9.03 -5.29 7.99
N ILE A 58 -8.82 -6.58 8.25
CA ILE A 58 -8.00 -7.47 7.43
C ILE A 58 -8.91 -8.43 6.67
N HIS A 59 -8.87 -8.38 5.35
CA HIS A 59 -9.53 -9.36 4.51
C HIS A 59 -8.65 -10.62 4.37
N ARG A 60 -9.20 -11.80 4.64
CA ARG A 60 -8.44 -13.07 4.61
C ARG A 60 -7.83 -13.37 3.24
N GLY A 61 -8.53 -13.00 2.16
CA GLY A 61 -8.03 -13.16 0.79
C GLY A 61 -6.88 -12.19 0.43
N GLY A 62 -6.69 -11.12 1.19
CA GLY A 62 -5.60 -10.15 1.00
C GLY A 62 -4.34 -10.49 1.79
N LEU A 63 -4.36 -11.55 2.61
CA LEU A 63 -3.18 -12.01 3.34
C LEU A 63 -2.27 -12.83 2.43
N CYS A 64 -1.14 -12.25 2.04
CA CYS A 64 -0.04 -12.97 1.41
C CYS A 64 0.79 -13.69 2.50
N GLY A 65 0.23 -14.72 3.13
CA GLY A 65 0.91 -15.50 4.18
C GLY A 65 0.05 -15.72 5.42
N SER A 66 0.70 -15.84 6.58
CA SER A 66 0.04 -16.07 7.87
C SER A 66 -0.12 -14.78 8.68
N LEU A 67 -0.94 -14.82 9.75
CA LEU A 67 -1.06 -13.68 10.68
C LEU A 67 0.28 -13.35 11.37
N SER A 68 1.15 -14.34 11.59
CA SER A 68 2.48 -14.05 12.12
C SER A 68 3.36 -13.30 11.14
N ASP A 69 3.15 -13.49 9.83
CA ASP A 69 3.88 -12.73 8.82
C ASP A 69 3.40 -11.27 8.77
N LEU A 70 2.12 -11.03 9.04
CA LEU A 70 1.62 -9.66 9.21
C LEU A 70 2.26 -8.96 10.41
N ALA A 71 2.42 -9.66 11.56
CA ALA A 71 3.08 -9.07 12.72
C ALA A 71 4.55 -8.72 12.44
N LYS A 72 5.28 -9.59 11.72
CA LYS A 72 6.63 -9.28 11.24
C LYS A 72 6.65 -8.05 10.34
N TYR A 73 5.71 -7.97 9.38
CA TYR A 73 5.61 -6.84 8.47
C TYR A 73 5.34 -5.51 9.20
N VAL A 74 4.59 -5.53 10.31
CA VAL A 74 4.43 -4.33 11.16
C VAL A 74 5.77 -3.88 11.72
N HIS A 75 6.57 -4.79 12.28
CA HIS A 75 7.90 -4.46 12.81
C HIS A 75 8.88 -4.02 11.70
N GLU A 76 8.79 -4.63 10.53
CA GLU A 76 9.56 -4.21 9.35
C GLU A 76 9.26 -2.75 8.97
N VAL A 77 7.99 -2.34 8.95
CA VAL A 77 7.58 -0.97 8.59
C VAL A 77 7.81 0.04 9.72
N VAL A 78 7.58 -0.35 10.98
CA VAL A 78 7.60 0.57 12.13
C VAL A 78 8.98 0.67 12.78
N ASP A 79 9.70 -0.45 12.90
CA ASP A 79 10.98 -0.52 13.60
C ASP A 79 12.18 -0.70 12.64
N GLY A 80 11.94 -0.91 11.35
CA GLY A 80 13.00 -1.02 10.34
C GLY A 80 13.79 -2.33 10.45
N THR A 81 13.19 -3.42 10.94
CA THR A 81 13.91 -4.68 11.21
C THR A 81 14.57 -5.29 9.98
N GLU A 82 14.13 -4.91 8.77
CA GLU A 82 14.63 -5.43 7.50
C GLU A 82 15.38 -4.37 6.65
N ASP A 83 15.64 -3.16 7.17
CA ASP A 83 16.33 -2.09 6.43
C ASP A 83 17.72 -2.53 5.92
N TYR A 84 18.37 -3.44 6.64
CA TYR A 84 19.66 -4.02 6.24
C TYR A 84 19.60 -4.70 4.86
N LEU A 85 18.44 -5.22 4.44
CA LEU A 85 18.27 -5.83 3.12
C LEU A 85 18.42 -4.82 1.98
N VAL A 86 18.10 -3.54 2.23
CA VAL A 86 18.34 -2.45 1.28
C VAL A 86 19.83 -2.13 1.22
N HIS A 87 20.49 -2.03 2.38
CA HIS A 87 21.92 -1.76 2.46
C HIS A 87 22.78 -2.87 1.83
N GLU A 88 22.32 -4.11 1.89
CA GLU A 88 22.94 -5.27 1.23
C GLU A 88 22.57 -5.39 -0.26
N GLY A 89 21.73 -4.49 -0.79
CA GLY A 89 21.29 -4.51 -2.18
C GLY A 89 20.35 -5.67 -2.54
N LYS A 90 19.78 -6.35 -1.54
CA LYS A 90 18.82 -7.44 -1.73
C LYS A 90 17.41 -6.94 -2.04
N ARG A 91 17.07 -5.74 -1.58
CA ARG A 91 15.80 -5.06 -1.87
C ARG A 91 16.05 -3.64 -2.38
N PRO A 92 15.20 -3.12 -3.28
CA PRO A 92 15.36 -1.78 -3.80
C PRO A 92 14.92 -0.69 -2.80
N TYR A 93 14.06 -1.01 -1.83
CA TYR A 93 13.62 -0.10 -0.76
C TYR A 93 12.91 -0.87 0.36
N GLU A 94 12.79 -0.20 1.51
CA GLU A 94 11.87 -0.53 2.60
C GLU A 94 11.00 0.67 2.97
N TYR A 95 9.77 0.43 3.41
CA TYR A 95 8.88 1.53 3.80
C TYR A 95 9.42 2.29 5.01
N HIS A 96 10.04 1.62 5.96
CA HIS A 96 10.63 2.27 7.13
C HIS A 96 11.71 3.28 6.71
N GLU A 97 12.73 2.86 5.94
CA GLU A 97 13.74 3.79 5.41
C GLU A 97 13.12 4.96 4.63
N ARG A 98 12.08 4.68 3.80
CA ARG A 98 11.39 5.74 3.04
C ARG A 98 10.64 6.72 3.95
N LEU A 99 10.03 6.26 5.04
CA LEU A 99 9.22 7.10 5.92
C LEU A 99 10.08 7.90 6.91
N PHE A 100 11.09 7.27 7.51
CA PHE A 100 11.84 7.83 8.64
C PHE A 100 13.27 8.26 8.27
N GLY A 101 13.79 7.90 7.10
CA GLY A 101 15.19 8.11 6.74
C GLY A 101 15.45 8.33 5.26
N TYR A 102 14.51 8.96 4.53
CA TYR A 102 14.58 9.08 3.07
C TYR A 102 15.83 9.86 2.66
N THR A 103 16.75 9.21 1.94
CA THR A 103 18.00 9.83 1.48
C THR A 103 17.78 10.56 0.16
N LEU A 104 18.05 11.87 0.15
CA LEU A 104 17.97 12.75 -1.01
C LEU A 104 19.22 12.64 -1.90
N PRO A 105 19.17 13.12 -3.17
CA PRO A 105 20.33 13.10 -4.07
C PRO A 105 21.56 13.86 -3.55
N ASP A 106 21.38 14.81 -2.63
CA ASP A 106 22.46 15.56 -1.98
C ASP A 106 23.04 14.86 -0.73
N GLY A 107 22.52 13.67 -0.39
CA GLY A 107 22.93 12.88 0.77
C GLY A 107 22.22 13.24 2.07
N ASN A 108 21.37 14.28 2.09
CA ASN A 108 20.59 14.61 3.27
C ASN A 108 19.48 13.58 3.51
N LYS A 109 19.19 13.28 4.78
CA LYS A 109 18.10 12.39 5.18
C LYS A 109 16.90 13.18 5.68
N VAL A 110 15.71 12.73 5.30
CA VAL A 110 14.44 13.33 5.71
C VAL A 110 13.61 12.30 6.46
N ASP A 111 13.25 12.64 7.70
CA ASP A 111 12.18 11.98 8.43
C ASP A 111 10.85 12.63 8.01
N GLN A 112 10.11 11.94 7.14
CA GLN A 112 8.85 12.45 6.61
C GLN A 112 7.74 12.41 7.66
N VAL A 113 7.83 11.49 8.62
CA VAL A 113 6.84 11.32 9.69
C VAL A 113 6.99 12.43 10.72
N ASP A 114 8.21 12.69 11.20
CA ASP A 114 8.47 13.81 12.10
C ASP A 114 8.09 15.15 11.47
N TYR A 115 8.43 15.33 10.19
CA TYR A 115 8.06 16.53 9.43
C TYR A 115 6.54 16.76 9.40
N ILE A 116 5.74 15.73 9.06
CA ILE A 116 4.28 15.91 8.98
C ILE A 116 3.65 16.13 10.36
N VAL A 117 4.15 15.46 11.41
CA VAL A 117 3.71 15.68 12.79
C VAL A 117 4.01 17.11 13.24
N SER A 118 5.23 17.59 13.02
CA SER A 118 5.65 18.96 13.32
C SER A 118 4.81 19.99 12.56
N LYS A 119 4.55 19.76 11.28
CA LYS A 119 3.73 20.65 10.46
C LYS A 119 2.27 20.73 10.93
N LEU A 120 1.67 19.57 11.23
CA LEU A 120 0.27 19.50 11.65
C LEU A 120 0.05 20.04 13.07
N SER A 121 0.99 19.82 13.99
CA SER A 121 0.89 20.34 15.37
C SER A 121 0.95 21.87 15.44
N GLY A 122 1.65 22.52 14.51
CA GLY A 122 1.68 23.99 14.39
C GLY A 122 0.54 24.60 13.57
N SER A 123 -0.29 23.77 12.91
CA SER A 123 -1.39 24.24 12.06
C SER A 123 -2.59 24.65 12.91
N LYS A 124 -3.10 25.87 12.73
CA LYS A 124 -4.41 26.25 13.27
C LYS A 124 -5.49 25.63 12.36
N LEU A 125 -6.25 24.68 12.89
CA LEU A 125 -7.48 24.18 12.29
C LEU A 125 -8.59 25.24 12.37
#